data_AF-A0A7V9F430-F1
#
_entry.id   AF-A0A7V9F430-F1
#
_cell.length_a   1.000
_cell.length_b   1.000
_cell.length_c   1.000
_cell.angle_alpha   90.00
_cell.angle_beta   90.00
_cell.angle_gamma   90.00
#
_symmetry.space_group_name_H-M   'P 1'
#
loop_
_entity.id
_entity.type
_entity.pdbx_description
1 polymer ?
#
loop_
_entity_poly.entity_id
_entity_poly.type
_entity_poly.pdbx_seq_one_letter_code
_entity_poly.pdbx_strand_id
1 'polypeptide(L)' 'MDEVFRALADPTRRSLLDELFRQDGQTLSALDERFSMTRFGVMKHLKQLEEAGLVVTKRQGRHKLH' A
#
# COMPACT_ATOMS: atom_id res chain seq x y z
N MET A 1 7.62 -7.04 -19.31
CA MET A 1 6.20 -7.10 -18.87
C MET A 1 6.07 -6.02 -17.81
N ASP A 2 5.16 -5.06 -17.99
CA ASP A 2 5.08 -3.83 -17.19
C ASP A 2 4.93 -4.13 -15.68
N GLU A 3 5.79 -3.53 -14.85
CA GLU A 3 5.75 -3.70 -13.39
C GLU A 3 4.41 -3.24 -12.81
N VAL A 4 3.78 -2.25 -13.45
CA VAL A 4 2.43 -1.77 -13.13
C VAL A 4 1.40 -2.88 -13.30
N PHE A 5 1.37 -3.57 -14.45
CA PHE A 5 0.40 -4.64 -14.68
C PHE A 5 0.61 -5.81 -13.71
N ARG A 6 1.87 -6.15 -13.41
CA ARG A 6 2.19 -7.18 -12.43
C ARG A 6 1.72 -6.77 -11.03
N ALA A 7 1.92 -5.51 -10.64
CA ALA A 7 1.43 -5.00 -9.38
C ALA A 7 -0.11 -5.04 -9.30
N LEU A 8 -0.82 -4.58 -10.33
CA LEU A 8 -2.28 -4.55 -10.34
C LEU A 8 -2.95 -5.93 -10.45
N ALA A 9 -2.25 -6.97 -10.90
CA ALA A 9 -2.82 -8.32 -11.00
C ALA A 9 -3.29 -8.91 -9.65
N ASP A 10 -2.71 -8.48 -8.54
CA ASP A 10 -3.03 -8.98 -7.20
C ASP A 10 -4.22 -8.21 -6.60
N PRO A 11 -5.28 -8.91 -6.15
CA PRO A 11 -6.48 -8.27 -5.62
C PRO A 11 -6.21 -7.52 -4.31
N THR A 12 -5.29 -7.98 -3.45
CA THR A 12 -4.93 -7.26 -2.22
C THR A 12 -4.27 -5.93 -2.54
N ARG A 13 -3.38 -5.89 -3.55
CA ARG A 13 -2.75 -4.62 -3.97
C ARG A 13 -3.78 -3.64 -4.52
N ARG A 14 -4.78 -4.09 -5.30
CA ARG A 14 -5.90 -3.25 -5.73
C ARG A 14 -6.73 -2.73 -4.55
N SER A 15 -7.06 -3.59 -3.59
CA SER A 15 -7.79 -3.17 -2.39
C SER A 15 -7.02 -2.17 -1.51
N LEU A 16 -5.68 -2.26 -1.45
CA LEU A 16 -4.84 -1.25 -0.80
C LEU A 16 -4.91 0.10 -1.52
N LEU A 17 -4.87 0.10 -2.86
CA LEU A 17 -5.05 1.31 -3.66
C LEU A 17 -6.46 1.89 -3.46
N ASP A 18 -7.50 1.06 -3.38
CA ASP A 18 -8.88 1.50 -3.11
C ASP A 18 -9.02 2.12 -1.71
N GLU A 19 -8.26 1.62 -0.73
CA GLU A 19 -8.23 2.18 0.62
C GLU A 19 -7.49 3.53 0.66
N LEU A 20 -6.33 3.62 0.01
CA LEU A 20 -5.58 4.87 -0.12
C LEU A 20 -6.32 5.93 -0.95
N PHE A 21 -7.10 5.51 -1.95
CA PHE A 21 -7.99 6.41 -2.69
C PHE A 21 -9.12 6.95 -1.80
N ARG A 22 -9.69 6.10 -0.94
CA ARG A 22 -10.74 6.52 0.02
C ARG A 22 -10.21 7.45 1.10
N GLN A 23 -8.99 7.20 1.58
CA GLN A 23 -8.31 8.06 2.53
C GLN A 23 -6.80 8.04 2.24
N ASP A 24 -6.29 9.16 1.75
CA ASP A 24 -4.87 9.31 1.42
C ASP A 24 -4.03 9.55 2.69
N GLY A 25 -2.71 9.30 2.58
CA GLY A 25 -1.75 9.58 3.65
C GLY A 25 -1.92 8.68 4.87
N GLN A 26 -2.29 7.40 4.68
CA GLN A 26 -2.50 6.47 5.79
C GLN A 26 -1.19 5.88 6.30
N THR A 27 -1.13 5.64 7.61
CA THR A 27 -0.01 4.91 8.21
C THR A 27 -0.14 3.41 7.94
N LEU A 28 0.97 2.67 8.04
CA LEU A 28 0.93 1.21 7.97
C LEU A 28 -0.02 0.59 9.02
N SER A 29 -0.14 1.19 10.20
CA SER A 29 -1.06 0.72 11.25
C SER A 29 -2.53 1.00 10.94
N ALA A 30 -2.83 2.09 10.23
CA ALA A 30 -4.20 2.35 9.81
C ALA A 30 -4.63 1.41 8.68
N LEU A 31 -3.69 1.06 7.79
CA LEU A 31 -3.95 0.11 6.71
C LEU A 31 -4.06 -1.32 7.23
N ASP A 32 -3.14 -1.80 8.08
CA ASP A 32 -3.15 -3.21 8.49
C ASP A 32 -4.38 -3.63 9.31
N GLU A 33 -5.02 -2.71 10.04
CA GLU A 33 -6.30 -2.94 10.73
C GLU A 33 -7.46 -3.29 9.77
N ARG A 34 -7.35 -2.94 8.48
CA ARG A 34 -8.41 -3.12 7.47
C ARG A 34 -8.30 -4.39 6.65
N PHE A 35 -7.22 -5.16 6.83
CA PHE A 35 -6.98 -6.38 6.07
C PHE A 35 -6.84 -7.58 7.02
N SER A 36 -7.34 -8.73 6.60
CA SER A 36 -7.26 -9.99 7.36
C SER A 36 -5.88 -10.66 7.31
N MET A 37 -4.81 -9.89 7.08
CA MET A 37 -3.44 -10.39 6.94
C MET A 37 -2.51 -9.73 7.95
N THR A 38 -1.31 -10.27 8.08
CA THR A 38 -0.31 -9.71 8.98
C THR A 38 0.17 -8.35 8.48
N ARG A 39 0.60 -7.49 9.41
CA ARG A 39 1.28 -6.22 9.12
C ARG A 39 2.43 -6.38 8.11
N PHE A 40 3.18 -7.49 8.20
CA PHE A 40 4.26 -7.78 7.26
C PHE A 40 3.75 -8.06 5.84
N GLY A 41 2.59 -8.73 5.72
CA GLY A 41 1.89 -8.92 4.45
C GLY A 41 1.54 -7.57 3.82
N VAL A 42 0.88 -6.68 4.57
CA VAL A 42 0.54 -5.33 4.10
C VAL A 42 1.78 -4.55 3.68
N MET A 43 2.84 -4.56 4.50
CA MET A 43 4.12 -3.91 4.18
C MET A 43 4.73 -4.44 2.87
N LYS A 44 4.68 -5.76 2.65
CA LYS A 44 5.19 -6.38 1.43
C LYS A 44 4.39 -5.95 0.18
N HIS A 45 3.09 -5.80 0.30
CA HIS A 45 2.24 -5.33 -0.80
C HIS A 45 2.46 -3.83 -1.10
N LEU A 46 2.53 -2.98 -0.07
CA LEU A 46 2.85 -1.56 -0.20
C LEU A 46 4.21 -1.35 -0.86
N LYS A 47 5.23 -2.13 -0.48
CA LYS A 47 6.55 -2.06 -1.10
C LYS A 47 6.50 -2.35 -2.61
N GLN A 48 5.73 -3.35 -3.04
CA GLN A 48 5.58 -3.66 -4.48
C GLN A 48 4.82 -2.56 -5.23
N LEU A 49 3.85 -1.92 -4.58
CA LEU A 49 3.15 -0.78 -5.15
C LEU A 49 4.07 0.45 -5.27
N GLU A 50 4.93 0.69 -4.27
CA GLU A 50 5.97 1.73 -4.32
C GLU A 50 6.98 1.47 -5.44
N GLU A 51 7.46 0.22 -5.57
CA GLU A 51 8.40 -0.19 -6.63
C GLU A 51 7.79 0.01 -8.04
N ALA A 52 6.51 -0.29 -8.21
CA ALA A 52 5.77 -0.06 -9.45
C ALA A 52 5.34 1.41 -9.66
N GLY A 53 5.67 2.33 -8.76
CA GLY A 53 5.32 3.75 -8.85
C GLY A 53 3.83 4.05 -8.64
N LEU A 54 3.06 3.13 -8.05
CA LEU A 54 1.61 3.25 -7.82
C LEU A 54 1.28 3.88 -6.46
N VAL A 55 2.22 3.86 -5.51
CA VAL A 55 2.11 4.49 -4.20
C VAL A 55 3.37 5.31 -3.95
N VAL A 56 3.21 6.50 -3.41
CA VAL A 56 4.32 7.34 -2.95
C VAL A 56 4.21 7.51 -1.45
N THR A 57 5.34 7.75 -0.77
CA THR A 57 5.31 7.87 0.68
C THR A 57 5.91 9.18 1.14
N LYS A 58 5.34 9.70 2.23
CA LYS A 58 5.79 10.92 2.88
C LYS A 58 6.09 10.63 4.34
N ARG A 59 7.22 11.15 4.84
CA ARG A 59 7.52 11.12 6.28
C ARG A 59 6.91 12.34 6.95
N GLN A 60 6.14 12.11 8.01
CA GLN A 60 5.64 13.16 8.90
C GLN A 60 6.01 12.80 10.34
N GLY A 61 7.07 13.44 10.85
CA GLY A 61 7.67 13.09 12.13
C GLY A 61 8.16 11.64 12.15
N ARG A 62 7.59 10.83 13.05
CA ARG A 62 7.91 9.40 13.19
C ARG A 62 7.08 8.48 12.26
N HIS A 63 6.09 9.02 11.55
CA HIS A 63 5.18 8.24 10.73
C HIS A 63 5.60 8.25 9.25
N LYS A 64 5.51 7.09 8.61
CA LYS A 64 5.51 6.95 7.14
C LYS A 64 4.06 6.88 6.69
N LEU A 65 3.66 7.87 5.90
CA LEU A 65 2.34 7.96 5.28
C LEU A 65 2.45 7.44 3.85
N HIS A 66 1.47 6.65 3.43
CA HIS A 66 1.36 6.03 2.10
C HIS A 66 0.15 6.62 1.40
#